data_AF-A0A9W9JQ49-F1
#
_entry.id   AF-A0A9W9JQ49-F1
#
_cell.length_a   1.000
_cell.length_b   1.000
_cell.length_c   1.000
_cell.angle_alpha   90.00
_cell.angle_beta   90.00
_cell.angle_gamma   90.00
#
_symmetry.space_group_name_H-M   'P 1'
#
loop_
_entity.id
_entity.type
_entity.pdbx_description
1 polymer ?
#
loop_
_entity_poly.entity_id
_entity_poly.type
_entity_poly.pdbx_seq_one_letter_code
_entity_poly.pdbx_strand_id
1 'polypeptide(L)'
;MTTNIPEILLLCMDIDFLTAFNDALKTTWPNHNEKLKITPINERLNSLPESTTFDLIVSPANSYARLDGAFDHAISTTFSPRHDYHALTRAAQTVLYEKWRGFAPPGSCTLVEFPDDLKQNQYGCGWVAICPTMREPGDARWNREVVYECVWSLLCQVEGHNRSVEGVGKIGRILMTPLAVGVGKVSKERWAVQTVLALRQFVEAVERPGRWGSLGWKEIEEDCNEIERTWGL
;
A
#
# COMPACT_ATOMS: atom_id res chain seq x y z
N MET A 1 -2.58 -6.30 18.97
CA MET A 1 -1.97 -6.25 17.61
C MET A 1 -2.14 -7.58 16.92
N THR A 2 -2.61 -7.56 15.67
CA THR A 2 -2.79 -8.74 14.80
C THR A 2 -1.44 -9.28 14.34
N THR A 3 -1.14 -10.54 14.65
CA THR A 3 0.22 -11.14 14.62
C THR A 3 0.92 -11.18 13.26
N ASN A 4 0.21 -10.98 12.14
CA ASN A 4 0.77 -11.02 10.78
C ASN A 4 0.57 -9.73 9.99
N ILE A 5 -0.03 -8.69 10.60
CA ILE A 5 -0.17 -7.38 9.97
C ILE A 5 0.97 -6.49 10.49
N PRO A 6 1.85 -5.99 9.61
CA PRO A 6 2.99 -5.16 10.00
C PRO A 6 2.59 -3.76 10.48
N GLU A 7 3.53 -3.08 11.12
CA GLU A 7 3.44 -1.64 11.35
C GLU A 7 3.43 -0.89 10.01
N ILE A 8 2.58 0.15 9.91
CA ILE A 8 2.53 1.03 8.74
C ILE A 8 3.24 2.34 9.07
N LEU A 9 4.32 2.64 8.35
CA LEU A 9 4.95 3.95 8.30
C LEU A 9 4.28 4.75 7.18
N LEU A 10 3.41 5.70 7.55
CA LEU A 10 2.66 6.49 6.58
C LEU A 10 3.47 7.74 6.19
N LEU A 11 4.12 7.69 5.04
CA LEU A 11 4.95 8.75 4.48
C LEU A 11 4.12 9.70 3.62
N CYS A 12 3.91 10.91 4.13
CA CYS A 12 3.21 11.98 3.44
C CYS A 12 4.11 13.21 3.38
N MET A 13 4.47 13.65 2.17
CA MET A 13 5.25 14.88 2.00
C MET A 13 4.42 16.14 2.30
N ASP A 14 3.13 16.10 2.00
CA ASP A 14 2.19 17.19 2.26
C ASP A 14 1.36 16.87 3.52
N ILE A 15 1.44 17.79 4.49
CA ILE A 15 0.81 17.68 5.82
C ILE A 15 -0.72 17.59 5.74
N ASP A 16 -1.32 18.09 4.67
CA ASP A 16 -2.75 18.02 4.45
C ASP A 16 -3.26 16.58 4.34
N PHE A 17 -2.44 15.68 3.76
CA PHE A 17 -2.77 14.26 3.71
C PHE A 17 -2.74 13.62 5.09
N LEU A 18 -1.76 13.96 5.94
CA LEU A 18 -1.74 13.47 7.32
C LEU A 18 -2.93 14.00 8.13
N THR A 19 -3.31 15.26 7.90
CA THR A 19 -4.49 15.84 8.55
C THR A 19 -5.75 15.08 8.16
N ALA A 20 -5.99 14.91 6.85
CA ALA A 20 -7.14 14.14 6.35
C ALA A 20 -7.15 12.69 6.86
N PHE A 21 -5.98 12.03 6.88
CA PHE A 21 -5.84 10.67 7.39
C PHE A 21 -6.15 10.57 8.89
N ASN A 22 -5.63 11.50 9.70
CA ASN A 22 -5.90 11.54 11.13
C ASN A 22 -7.38 11.81 11.42
N ASP A 23 -8.04 12.65 10.63
CA ASP A 23 -9.48 12.91 10.79
C ASP A 23 -10.33 11.70 10.36
N ALA A 24 -9.93 10.99 9.30
CA ALA A 24 -10.52 9.71 8.93
C ALA A 24 -10.34 8.65 10.03
N LEU A 25 -9.15 8.54 10.64
CA LEU A 25 -8.91 7.63 11.77
C LEU A 25 -9.83 7.93 12.96
N LYS A 26 -9.94 9.20 13.38
CA LYS A 26 -10.78 9.59 14.52
C LYS A 26 -12.25 9.25 14.30
N THR A 27 -12.75 9.44 13.08
CA THR A 27 -14.17 9.28 12.75
C THR A 27 -14.53 7.84 12.41
N THR A 28 -13.64 7.12 11.74
CA THR A 28 -13.93 5.80 11.15
C THR A 28 -13.36 4.65 11.98
N TRP A 29 -12.23 4.87 12.67
CA TRP A 29 -11.56 3.83 13.46
C TRP A 29 -10.77 4.39 14.67
N PRO A 30 -11.46 4.99 15.67
CA PRO A 30 -10.82 5.69 16.77
C PRO A 30 -9.89 4.81 17.61
N ASN A 31 -10.20 3.52 17.77
CA ASN A 31 -9.44 2.57 18.59
C ASN A 31 -8.38 1.78 17.80
N HIS A 32 -7.97 2.25 16.62
CA HIS A 32 -6.99 1.55 15.76
C HIS A 32 -5.69 1.17 16.49
N ASN A 33 -5.20 2.02 17.41
CA ASN A 33 -3.93 1.83 18.12
C ASN A 33 -3.87 0.54 18.98
N GLU A 34 -5.02 -0.02 19.38
CA GLU A 34 -5.06 -1.30 20.09
C GLU A 34 -4.80 -2.50 19.14
N LYS A 35 -5.02 -2.27 17.84
CA LYS A 35 -5.11 -3.31 16.81
C LYS A 35 -3.96 -3.24 15.80
N LEU A 36 -3.62 -2.03 15.34
CA LEU A 36 -2.62 -1.77 14.31
C LEU A 36 -1.83 -0.51 14.64
N LYS A 37 -0.50 -0.60 14.60
CA LYS A 37 0.39 0.55 14.77
C LYS A 37 0.56 1.26 13.44
N ILE A 38 0.24 2.56 13.43
CA ILE A 38 0.45 3.44 12.28
C ILE A 38 1.31 4.62 12.75
N THR A 39 2.48 4.79 12.15
CA THR A 39 3.43 5.86 12.48
C THR A 39 3.44 6.87 11.33
N PRO A 40 2.90 8.08 11.52
CA PRO A 40 2.93 9.11 10.48
C PRO A 40 4.35 9.70 10.35
N ILE A 41 4.78 9.95 9.11
CA ILE A 41 6.05 10.59 8.78
C ILE A 41 5.79 11.71 7.77
N ASN A 42 6.05 12.96 8.16
CA ASN A 42 5.90 14.12 7.27
C ASN A 42 7.23 14.50 6.61
N GLU A 43 7.72 13.64 5.71
CA GLU A 43 9.02 13.84 5.05
C GLU A 43 8.98 13.39 3.59
N ARG A 44 10.10 13.58 2.89
CA ARG A 44 10.38 12.95 1.60
C ARG A 44 11.12 11.63 1.80
N LEU A 45 11.00 10.70 0.86
CA LEU A 45 11.70 9.40 0.92
C LEU A 45 13.22 9.58 1.09
N ASN A 46 13.81 10.51 0.34
CA ASN A 46 15.24 10.83 0.39
C ASN A 46 15.66 11.71 1.58
N SER A 47 14.72 12.07 2.46
CA SER A 47 14.95 12.89 3.66
C SER A 47 14.52 12.16 4.94
N LEU A 48 14.22 10.86 4.84
CA LEU A 48 13.92 10.04 6.01
C LEU A 48 15.10 10.04 6.99
N PRO A 49 14.85 10.09 8.32
CA PRO A 49 15.89 9.93 9.32
C PRO A 49 16.69 8.65 9.12
N GLU A 50 18.00 8.68 9.35
CA GLU A 50 18.91 7.52 9.16
C GLU A 50 18.50 6.28 9.97
N SER A 51 17.82 6.47 11.10
CA SER A 51 17.30 5.38 11.95
C SER A 51 16.00 4.74 11.42
N THR A 52 15.44 5.27 10.34
CA THR A 52 14.21 4.73 9.75
C THR A 52 14.52 3.43 9.02
N THR A 53 13.85 2.35 9.40
CA THR A 53 13.96 1.05 8.73
C THR A 53 12.58 0.54 8.34
N PHE A 54 12.50 -0.17 7.23
CA PHE A 54 11.28 -0.84 6.78
C PHE A 54 11.64 -1.97 5.83
N ASP A 55 10.82 -3.01 5.82
CA ASP A 55 11.09 -4.22 5.03
C ASP A 55 10.49 -4.14 3.62
N LEU A 56 9.39 -3.39 3.50
CA LEU A 56 8.58 -3.24 2.29
C LEU A 56 8.28 -1.76 2.02
N ILE A 57 8.45 -1.32 0.77
CA ILE A 57 7.95 -0.03 0.28
C ILE A 57 6.79 -0.22 -0.69
N VAL A 58 5.75 0.61 -0.59
CA VAL A 58 4.59 0.58 -1.49
C VAL A 58 4.81 1.52 -2.67
N SER A 59 4.66 1.00 -3.88
CA SER A 59 4.69 1.75 -5.13
C SER A 59 3.28 1.90 -5.69
N PRO A 60 2.73 3.13 -5.77
CA PRO A 60 1.45 3.44 -6.42
C PRO A 60 1.56 3.46 -7.95
N ALA A 61 2.15 2.42 -8.54
CA ALA A 61 2.51 2.35 -9.96
C ALA A 61 1.31 2.38 -10.92
N ASN A 62 1.62 2.26 -12.21
CA ASN A 62 0.67 1.85 -13.23
C ASN A 62 0.65 0.33 -13.42
N SER A 63 -0.31 -0.19 -14.19
CA SER A 63 -0.51 -1.62 -14.46
C SER A 63 0.68 -2.36 -15.08
N TYR A 64 1.68 -1.64 -15.58
CA TYR A 64 2.90 -2.21 -16.18
C TYR A 64 4.13 -2.12 -15.27
N ALA A 65 3.94 -1.80 -13.97
CA ALA A 65 4.98 -1.68 -12.95
C ALA A 65 6.16 -0.78 -13.33
N ARG A 66 5.90 0.25 -14.13
CA ARG A 66 6.94 1.20 -14.52
C ARG A 66 7.16 2.21 -13.38
N LEU A 67 8.38 2.23 -12.83
CA LEU A 67 8.72 2.99 -11.62
C LEU A 67 9.42 4.32 -11.93
N ASP A 68 8.80 5.23 -12.67
CA ASP A 68 9.48 6.46 -13.14
C ASP A 68 8.71 7.77 -12.97
N GLY A 69 7.54 7.75 -12.36
CA GLY A 69 6.75 8.94 -12.06
C GLY A 69 6.74 9.31 -10.57
N ALA A 70 6.85 10.60 -10.25
CA ALA A 70 6.62 11.14 -8.89
C ALA A 70 7.25 10.31 -7.75
N PHE A 71 6.45 9.60 -6.94
CA PHE A 71 6.97 8.77 -5.85
C PHE A 71 7.75 7.57 -6.37
N ASP A 72 7.31 6.94 -7.47
CA ASP A 72 8.05 5.83 -8.07
C ASP A 72 9.43 6.27 -8.60
N HIS A 73 9.55 7.52 -9.07
CA HIS A 73 10.85 8.09 -9.38
C HIS A 73 11.76 8.12 -8.14
N ALA A 74 11.23 8.54 -6.99
CA ALA A 74 11.98 8.54 -5.73
C ALA A 74 12.40 7.12 -5.34
N ILE A 75 11.54 6.12 -5.48
CA ILE A 75 11.86 4.70 -5.26
C ILE A 75 13.04 4.28 -6.16
N SER A 76 12.94 4.50 -7.47
CA SER A 76 13.98 4.11 -8.41
C SER A 76 15.31 4.81 -8.13
N THR A 77 15.31 6.10 -7.82
CA THR A 77 16.55 6.82 -7.44
C THR A 77 17.16 6.35 -6.11
N THR A 78 16.32 5.82 -5.22
CA THR A 78 16.75 5.37 -3.88
C THR A 78 17.34 3.97 -3.93
N PHE A 79 16.73 3.06 -4.68
CA PHE A 79 17.03 1.63 -4.62
C PHE A 79 17.71 1.07 -5.86
N SER A 80 17.65 1.74 -7.01
CA SER A 80 18.35 1.26 -8.21
C SER A 80 19.80 1.79 -8.24
N PRO A 81 20.74 1.05 -8.86
CA PRO A 81 22.11 1.52 -9.04
C PRO A 81 22.13 2.82 -9.85
N ARG A 82 23.05 3.73 -9.53
CA ARG A 82 23.13 5.05 -10.21
C ARG A 82 23.31 4.95 -11.74
N HIS A 83 23.94 3.88 -12.21
CA HIS A 83 24.18 3.64 -13.64
C HIS A 83 23.04 2.84 -14.31
N ASP A 84 22.02 2.43 -13.55
CA ASP A 84 20.93 1.60 -14.02
C ASP A 84 19.62 1.93 -13.29
N TYR A 85 19.08 3.11 -13.62
CA TYR A 85 17.83 3.63 -13.06
C TYR A 85 16.63 2.68 -13.17
N HIS A 86 16.63 1.79 -14.18
CA HIS A 86 15.51 0.88 -14.46
C HIS A 86 15.69 -0.52 -13.86
N ALA A 87 16.74 -0.77 -13.06
CA ALA A 87 17.00 -2.08 -12.45
C ALA A 87 15.76 -2.62 -11.71
N LEU A 88 15.20 -1.83 -10.80
CA LEU A 88 14.02 -2.25 -10.03
C LEU A 88 12.76 -2.36 -10.89
N THR A 89 12.60 -1.50 -11.91
CA THR A 89 11.49 -1.63 -12.88
C THR A 89 11.54 -2.98 -13.60
N ARG A 90 12.71 -3.41 -14.07
CA ARG A 90 12.85 -4.71 -14.77
C ARG A 90 12.61 -5.89 -13.84
N ALA A 91 13.05 -5.81 -12.59
CA ALA A 91 12.73 -6.81 -11.57
C ALA A 91 11.21 -6.91 -11.35
N ALA A 92 10.53 -5.78 -11.16
CA ALA A 92 9.09 -5.75 -10.99
C ALA A 92 8.33 -6.28 -12.21
N GLN A 93 8.76 -5.90 -13.42
CA GLN A 93 8.14 -6.36 -14.67
C GLN A 93 8.34 -7.86 -14.92
N THR A 94 9.47 -8.43 -14.47
CA THR A 94 9.71 -9.88 -14.54
C THR A 94 8.68 -10.64 -13.70
N VAL A 95 8.50 -10.23 -12.44
CA VAL A 95 7.48 -10.84 -11.55
C VAL A 95 6.06 -10.60 -12.09
N LEU A 96 5.78 -9.41 -12.63
CA LEU A 96 4.49 -9.13 -13.27
C LEU A 96 4.23 -10.03 -14.49
N TYR A 97 5.26 -10.34 -15.27
CA TYR A 97 5.13 -11.26 -16.40
C TYR A 97 4.82 -12.69 -15.93
N GLU A 98 5.52 -13.15 -14.90
CA GLU A 98 5.31 -14.49 -14.35
C GLU A 98 3.91 -14.65 -13.76
N LYS A 99 3.46 -13.68 -12.95
CA LYS A 99 2.19 -13.75 -12.22
C LYS A 99 0.97 -13.30 -13.03
N TRP A 100 1.14 -12.28 -13.87
CA TRP A 100 0.02 -11.59 -14.54
C TRP A 100 0.20 -11.47 -16.06
N ARG A 101 1.23 -12.09 -16.64
CA ARG A 101 1.56 -11.95 -18.07
C ARG A 101 1.77 -10.49 -18.50
N GLY A 102 2.28 -9.67 -17.59
CA GLY A 102 2.77 -8.31 -17.84
C GLY A 102 1.76 -7.20 -17.57
N PHE A 103 0.54 -7.53 -17.11
CA PHE A 103 -0.50 -6.55 -16.80
C PHE A 103 -1.12 -6.82 -15.43
N ALA A 104 -0.85 -5.97 -14.44
CA ALA A 104 -1.50 -6.02 -13.14
C ALA A 104 -2.75 -5.11 -13.14
N PRO A 105 -3.97 -5.64 -12.95
CA PRO A 105 -5.19 -4.82 -12.92
C PRO A 105 -5.13 -3.75 -11.82
N PRO A 106 -5.61 -2.52 -12.05
CA PRO A 106 -5.73 -1.53 -10.98
C PRO A 106 -6.50 -2.09 -9.76
N GLY A 107 -6.08 -1.73 -8.55
CA GLY A 107 -6.64 -2.27 -7.31
C GLY A 107 -6.00 -3.57 -6.82
N SER A 108 -5.13 -4.21 -7.62
CA SER A 108 -4.37 -5.40 -7.19
C SER A 108 -3.10 -5.03 -6.40
N CYS A 109 -2.39 -6.03 -5.89
CA CYS A 109 -1.06 -5.90 -5.33
C CYS A 109 -0.16 -7.07 -5.75
N THR A 110 1.11 -6.77 -6.07
CA THR A 110 2.14 -7.77 -6.32
C THR A 110 3.38 -7.47 -5.48
N LEU A 111 3.75 -8.40 -4.60
CA LEU A 111 5.03 -8.34 -3.90
C LEU A 111 6.15 -8.74 -4.85
N VAL A 112 7.19 -7.92 -4.87
CA VAL A 112 8.41 -8.13 -5.64
C VAL A 112 9.57 -8.06 -4.65
N GLU A 113 10.27 -9.17 -4.50
CA GLU A 113 11.53 -9.17 -3.76
C GLU A 113 12.58 -8.40 -4.56
N PHE A 114 13.41 -7.62 -3.87
CA PHE A 114 14.54 -6.97 -4.50
C PHE A 114 15.52 -8.04 -5.01
N PRO A 115 16.13 -7.83 -6.19
CA PRO A 115 17.33 -8.57 -6.57
C PRO A 115 18.40 -8.49 -5.46
N ASP A 116 19.21 -9.54 -5.32
CA ASP A 116 20.15 -9.65 -4.19
C ASP A 116 21.15 -8.48 -4.08
N ASP A 117 21.53 -7.89 -5.22
CA ASP A 117 22.39 -6.71 -5.30
C ASP A 117 21.71 -5.41 -4.84
N LEU A 118 20.37 -5.35 -4.80
CA LEU A 118 19.61 -4.19 -4.34
C LEU A 118 19.16 -4.30 -2.86
N LYS A 119 19.24 -5.49 -2.26
CA LYS A 119 18.89 -5.72 -0.85
C LYS A 119 19.82 -5.00 0.13
N GLN A 120 21.05 -4.69 -0.29
CA GLN A 120 22.01 -3.92 0.52
C GLN A 120 21.73 -2.42 0.39
N ASN A 121 20.71 -1.94 1.11
CA ASN A 121 20.37 -0.52 1.18
C ASN A 121 20.25 -0.04 2.63
N GLN A 122 20.34 1.29 2.83
CA GLN A 122 20.39 1.91 4.15
C GLN A 122 19.13 1.69 5.01
N TYR A 123 17.99 1.35 4.40
CA TYR A 123 16.72 1.16 5.10
C TYR A 123 16.50 -0.29 5.54
N GLY A 124 17.31 -1.24 5.07
CA GLY A 124 17.07 -2.67 5.22
C GLY A 124 15.87 -3.17 4.40
N CYS A 125 15.44 -2.42 3.38
CA CYS A 125 14.27 -2.73 2.57
C CYS A 125 14.59 -3.88 1.60
N GLY A 126 13.81 -4.96 1.65
CA GLY A 126 13.99 -6.12 0.78
C GLY A 126 12.91 -6.26 -0.30
N TRP A 127 11.86 -5.44 -0.26
CA TRP A 127 10.66 -5.67 -1.04
C TRP A 127 10.04 -4.37 -1.56
N VAL A 128 9.40 -4.44 -2.73
CA VAL A 128 8.44 -3.43 -3.20
C VAL A 128 7.08 -4.10 -3.47
N ALA A 129 6.02 -3.46 -2.96
CA ALA A 129 4.65 -3.81 -3.31
C ALA A 129 4.19 -2.94 -4.47
N ILE A 130 3.94 -3.56 -5.62
CA ILE A 130 3.37 -2.89 -6.78
C ILE A 130 1.85 -2.85 -6.62
N CYS A 131 1.31 -1.67 -6.32
CA CYS A 131 -0.12 -1.41 -6.18
C CYS A 131 -0.59 -0.52 -7.34
N PRO A 132 -0.94 -1.09 -8.51
CA PRO A 132 -1.35 -0.30 -9.65
C PRO A 132 -2.63 0.48 -9.34
N THR A 133 -2.57 1.81 -9.48
CA THR A 133 -3.74 2.68 -9.27
C THR A 133 -4.41 3.09 -10.58
N MET A 134 -3.79 2.78 -11.71
CA MET A 134 -4.23 3.16 -13.05
C MET A 134 -3.52 2.27 -14.09
N ARG A 135 -4.11 2.15 -15.29
CA ARG A 135 -3.48 1.38 -16.39
C ARG A 135 -2.18 2.02 -16.86
N GLU A 136 -2.28 3.31 -17.15
CA GLU A 136 -1.21 4.20 -17.55
C GLU A 136 -1.44 5.52 -16.79
N PRO A 137 -0.43 6.41 -16.69
CA PRO A 137 -0.59 7.68 -16.01
C PRO A 137 -1.82 8.46 -16.50
N GLY A 138 -2.83 8.61 -15.63
CA GLY A 138 -4.09 9.27 -15.95
C GLY A 138 -5.00 9.42 -14.75
N ASP A 139 -6.17 10.04 -14.97
CA ASP A 139 -7.21 10.19 -13.96
C ASP A 139 -7.69 8.81 -13.49
N ALA A 140 -7.62 8.54 -12.19
CA ALA A 140 -7.98 7.26 -11.59
C ALA A 140 -9.40 7.26 -10.99
N ARG A 141 -10.09 8.41 -10.96
CA ARG A 141 -11.42 8.55 -10.32
C ARG A 141 -12.53 7.75 -11.00
N TRP A 142 -12.28 7.22 -12.21
CA TRP A 142 -13.20 6.28 -12.86
C TRP A 142 -13.36 4.99 -12.05
N ASN A 143 -12.28 4.53 -11.40
CA ASN A 143 -12.37 3.50 -10.37
C ASN A 143 -12.59 4.21 -9.04
N ARG A 144 -13.83 4.13 -8.55
CA ARG A 144 -14.25 4.85 -7.35
C ARG A 144 -13.60 4.30 -6.09
N GLU A 145 -13.04 3.10 -6.12
CA GLU A 145 -12.60 2.34 -4.94
C GLU A 145 -11.15 1.86 -5.04
N VAL A 146 -10.39 2.35 -6.03
CA VAL A 146 -9.02 1.88 -6.31
C VAL A 146 -8.08 2.00 -5.10
N VAL A 147 -8.29 2.98 -4.23
CA VAL A 147 -7.49 3.13 -3.01
C VAL A 147 -7.82 2.01 -2.03
N TYR A 148 -9.11 1.77 -1.78
CA TYR A 148 -9.57 0.68 -0.93
C TYR A 148 -9.06 -0.67 -1.44
N GLU A 149 -9.26 -0.95 -2.72
CA GLU A 149 -8.84 -2.20 -3.37
C GLU A 149 -7.33 -2.43 -3.26
N CYS A 150 -6.51 -1.40 -3.55
CA CYS A 150 -5.05 -1.50 -3.44
C CYS A 150 -4.59 -1.77 -2.00
N VAL A 151 -5.16 -1.10 -1.01
CA VAL A 151 -4.80 -1.28 0.40
C VAL A 151 -5.23 -2.66 0.88
N TRP A 152 -6.45 -3.10 0.54
CA TRP A 152 -6.93 -4.45 0.86
C TRP A 152 -6.04 -5.51 0.22
N SER A 153 -5.76 -5.39 -1.08
CA SER A 153 -4.88 -6.31 -1.82
C SER A 153 -3.46 -6.35 -1.25
N LEU A 154 -2.91 -5.19 -0.85
CA LEU A 154 -1.61 -5.10 -0.16
C LEU A 154 -1.62 -5.93 1.12
N LEU A 155 -2.62 -5.75 1.96
CA LEU A 155 -2.75 -6.50 3.21
C LEU A 155 -2.95 -8.00 2.96
N CYS A 156 -3.74 -8.40 1.96
CA CYS A 156 -3.85 -9.80 1.56
C CYS A 156 -2.50 -10.42 1.20
N GLN A 157 -1.68 -9.73 0.39
CA GLN A 157 -0.38 -10.26 -0.01
C GLN A 157 0.60 -10.33 1.16
N VAL A 158 0.68 -9.27 1.99
CA VAL A 158 1.63 -9.22 3.11
C VAL A 158 1.24 -10.16 4.24
N GLU A 159 -0.03 -10.18 4.63
CA GLU A 159 -0.52 -11.09 5.66
C GLU A 159 -0.34 -12.55 5.21
N GLY A 160 -0.71 -12.85 3.95
CA GLY A 160 -0.52 -14.17 3.36
C GLY A 160 0.94 -14.61 3.33
N HIS A 161 1.86 -13.72 2.92
CA HIS A 161 3.31 -13.95 2.99
C HIS A 161 3.75 -14.23 4.43
N ASN A 162 3.38 -13.36 5.37
CA ASN A 162 3.76 -13.48 6.79
C ASN A 162 3.20 -14.74 7.47
N ARG A 163 2.07 -15.29 7.01
CA ARG A 163 1.58 -16.60 7.45
C ARG A 163 2.41 -17.75 6.88
N SER A 164 2.94 -17.61 5.67
CA SER A 164 3.66 -18.68 4.95
C SER A 164 5.12 -18.85 5.39
N VAL A 165 5.68 -17.86 6.08
CA VAL A 165 7.09 -17.86 6.52
C VAL A 165 7.19 -17.96 8.06
N GLU A 166 8.09 -18.83 8.53
CA GLU A 166 8.39 -18.99 9.96
C GLU A 166 9.60 -18.15 10.37
N GLY A 167 9.38 -17.16 11.24
CA GLY A 167 10.46 -16.34 11.84
C GLY A 167 11.15 -15.39 10.86
N VAL A 168 12.11 -15.91 10.08
CA VAL A 168 12.98 -15.13 9.20
C VAL A 168 12.25 -14.81 7.89
N GLY A 169 12.33 -13.55 7.44
CA GLY A 169 11.72 -13.10 6.18
C GLY A 169 10.29 -12.58 6.30
N LYS A 170 9.75 -12.45 7.52
CA LYS A 170 8.50 -11.71 7.75
C LYS A 170 8.70 -10.23 7.43
N ILE A 171 7.69 -9.63 6.80
CA ILE A 171 7.56 -8.19 6.60
C ILE A 171 6.96 -7.63 7.89
N GLY A 172 7.75 -6.87 8.66
CA GLY A 172 7.36 -6.28 9.95
C GLY A 172 7.00 -4.80 9.87
N ARG A 173 7.53 -4.06 8.90
CA ARG A 173 7.27 -2.63 8.69
C ARG A 173 7.09 -2.31 7.20
N ILE A 174 6.00 -1.63 6.87
CA ILE A 174 5.68 -1.15 5.53
C ILE A 174 5.82 0.37 5.47
N LEU A 175 6.56 0.91 4.50
CA LEU A 175 6.52 2.32 4.15
C LEU A 175 5.49 2.55 3.04
N MET A 176 4.40 3.24 3.36
CA MET A 176 3.29 3.52 2.44
C MET A 176 3.11 5.02 2.22
N THR A 177 2.76 5.41 0.99
CA THR A 177 2.45 6.80 0.62
C THR A 177 1.00 6.93 0.16
N PRO A 178 0.42 8.14 0.07
CA PRO A 178 -0.91 8.32 -0.50
C PRO A 178 -1.05 7.75 -1.93
N LEU A 179 -2.06 6.91 -2.13
CA LEU A 179 -2.31 6.21 -3.39
C LEU A 179 -3.27 6.99 -4.29
N ALA A 180 -2.97 7.08 -5.59
CA ALA A 180 -3.82 7.70 -6.62
C ALA A 180 -4.08 9.23 -6.48
N VAL A 181 -3.43 9.93 -5.54
CA VAL A 181 -3.71 11.35 -5.25
C VAL A 181 -3.00 12.36 -6.16
N GLY A 182 -1.92 11.94 -6.82
CA GLY A 182 -1.16 12.78 -7.76
C GLY A 182 -1.84 12.81 -9.14
N VAL A 183 -1.22 12.15 -10.12
CA VAL A 183 -1.77 12.03 -11.49
C VAL A 183 -3.17 11.41 -11.49
N GLY A 184 -3.47 10.53 -10.53
CA GLY A 184 -4.76 9.86 -10.37
C GLY A 184 -5.91 10.77 -9.90
N LYS A 185 -5.62 11.98 -9.40
CA LYS A 185 -6.60 13.01 -8.98
C LYS A 185 -7.59 12.57 -7.89
N VAL A 186 -7.35 11.49 -7.17
CA VAL A 186 -8.15 11.14 -5.99
C VAL A 186 -7.93 12.20 -4.91
N SER A 187 -9.00 12.70 -4.30
CA SER A 187 -8.90 13.71 -3.24
C SER A 187 -8.23 13.14 -2.00
N LYS A 188 -7.65 14.01 -1.16
CA LYS A 188 -7.03 13.61 0.11
C LYS A 188 -8.08 13.00 1.05
N GLU A 189 -9.31 13.51 1.03
CA GLU A 189 -10.43 13.02 1.84
C GLU A 189 -10.83 11.60 1.41
N ARG A 190 -11.03 11.37 0.09
CA ARG A 190 -11.38 10.03 -0.41
C ARG A 190 -10.28 9.03 -0.12
N TRP A 191 -9.02 9.39 -0.41
CA TRP A 191 -7.88 8.53 -0.14
C TRP A 191 -7.79 8.17 1.35
N ALA A 192 -7.90 9.17 2.24
CA ALA A 192 -7.79 8.98 3.67
C ALA A 192 -8.87 8.02 4.20
N VAL A 193 -10.13 8.29 3.88
CA VAL A 193 -11.26 7.48 4.36
C VAL A 193 -11.20 6.06 3.80
N GLN A 194 -10.93 5.88 2.49
CA GLN A 194 -10.80 4.54 1.91
C GLN A 194 -9.62 3.74 2.47
N THR A 195 -8.49 4.40 2.71
CA THR A 195 -7.34 3.75 3.35
C THR A 195 -7.72 3.26 4.75
N VAL A 196 -8.33 4.11 5.57
CA VAL A 196 -8.75 3.73 6.94
C VAL A 196 -9.80 2.62 6.92
N LEU A 197 -10.78 2.67 6.02
CA LEU A 197 -11.80 1.63 5.87
C LEU A 197 -11.16 0.28 5.52
N ALA A 198 -10.25 0.26 4.54
CA ALA A 198 -9.55 -0.97 4.15
C ALA A 198 -8.73 -1.56 5.31
N LEU A 199 -7.95 -0.72 6.03
CA LEU A 199 -7.18 -1.19 7.19
C LEU A 199 -8.09 -1.76 8.29
N ARG A 200 -9.17 -1.04 8.64
CA ARG A 200 -10.11 -1.43 9.70
C ARG A 200 -10.82 -2.73 9.36
N GLN A 201 -11.42 -2.81 8.18
CA GLN A 201 -12.19 -3.99 7.75
C GLN A 201 -11.27 -5.20 7.56
N PHE A 202 -10.04 -5.02 7.08
CA PHE A 202 -9.10 -6.14 6.96
C PHE A 202 -8.66 -6.67 8.33
N VAL A 203 -8.38 -5.79 9.29
CA VAL A 203 -8.12 -6.20 10.67
C VAL A 203 -9.32 -6.96 11.24
N GLU A 204 -10.54 -6.47 11.00
CA GLU A 204 -11.75 -7.18 11.42
C GLU A 204 -11.85 -8.57 10.76
N ALA A 205 -11.48 -8.69 9.48
CA ALA A 205 -11.47 -9.97 8.76
C ALA A 205 -10.55 -11.00 9.40
N VAL A 206 -9.38 -10.56 9.88
CA VAL A 206 -8.44 -11.41 10.62
C VAL A 206 -8.99 -11.77 12.01
N GLU A 207 -9.65 -10.84 12.70
CA GLU A 207 -10.17 -11.07 14.06
C GLU A 207 -11.49 -11.86 14.09
N ARG A 208 -12.27 -11.82 13.00
CA ARG A 208 -13.59 -12.45 12.88
C ARG A 208 -13.67 -13.36 11.66
N PRO A 209 -12.85 -14.41 11.57
CA PRO A 209 -12.83 -15.30 10.42
C PRO A 209 -14.17 -16.01 10.19
N GLY A 210 -14.97 -16.23 11.23
CA GLY A 210 -16.32 -16.80 11.10
C GLY A 210 -17.31 -15.88 10.39
N ARG A 211 -17.19 -14.56 10.51
CA ARG A 211 -18.01 -13.59 9.75
C ARG A 211 -17.52 -13.54 8.32
N TRP A 212 -16.25 -13.19 8.14
CA TRP A 212 -15.67 -12.90 6.82
C TRP A 212 -15.48 -14.13 5.94
N GLY A 213 -15.43 -15.33 6.53
CA GLY A 213 -15.42 -16.60 5.80
C GLY A 213 -16.80 -17.04 5.30
N SER A 214 -17.89 -16.39 5.71
CA SER A 214 -19.26 -16.79 5.34
C SER A 214 -20.27 -15.63 5.40
N LEU A 215 -19.93 -14.50 4.78
CA LEU A 215 -20.80 -13.31 4.75
C LEU A 215 -22.14 -13.59 4.05
N GLY A 216 -23.24 -13.13 4.66
CA GLY A 216 -24.55 -13.02 4.02
C GLY A 216 -24.75 -11.66 3.34
N TRP A 217 -25.76 -11.57 2.47
CA TRP A 217 -26.05 -10.35 1.70
C TRP A 217 -26.19 -9.09 2.55
N LYS A 218 -26.81 -9.18 3.72
CA LYS A 218 -26.97 -8.04 4.62
C LYS A 218 -25.62 -7.48 5.09
N GLU A 219 -24.69 -8.34 5.47
CA GLU A 219 -23.37 -7.92 5.96
C GLU A 219 -22.54 -7.34 4.81
N ILE A 220 -22.64 -7.94 3.62
CA ILE A 220 -22.03 -7.42 2.39
C ILE A 220 -22.55 -6.01 2.08
N GLU A 221 -23.87 -5.82 2.09
CA GLU A 221 -24.49 -4.51 1.85
C GLU A 221 -24.03 -3.48 2.88
N GLU A 222 -23.95 -3.84 4.17
CA GLU A 222 -23.43 -2.94 5.21
C GLU A 222 -21.98 -2.51 4.95
N ASP A 223 -21.08 -3.45 4.61
CA ASP A 223 -19.68 -3.15 4.31
C ASP A 223 -19.52 -2.30 3.04
N CYS A 224 -20.26 -2.65 1.96
CA CYS A 224 -20.24 -1.90 0.70
C CYS A 224 -20.73 -0.47 0.90
N ASN A 225 -21.83 -0.27 1.62
CA ASN A 225 -22.40 1.05 1.87
C ASN A 225 -21.42 2.02 2.53
N GLU A 226 -20.48 1.53 3.36
CA GLU A 226 -19.43 2.38 3.94
C GLU A 226 -18.45 2.89 2.87
N ILE A 227 -18.08 2.05 1.91
CA ILE A 227 -17.20 2.45 0.80
C ILE A 227 -17.92 3.37 -0.16
N GLU A 228 -19.18 3.08 -0.52
CA GLU A 228 -19.96 3.89 -1.48
C GLU A 228 -20.12 5.34 -1.04
N ARG A 229 -20.23 5.59 0.28
CA ARG A 229 -20.29 6.94 0.86
C ARG A 229 -19.04 7.78 0.55
N THR A 230 -17.92 7.15 0.22
CA THR A 230 -16.68 7.85 -0.14
C THR A 230 -16.62 8.31 -1.60
N TRP A 231 -17.52 7.82 -2.46
CA TRP A 231 -17.47 8.09 -3.90
C TRP A 231 -17.67 9.57 -4.28
N GLY A 232 -18.29 10.35 -3.39
CA GLY A 232 -18.49 11.79 -3.55
C GLY A 232 -17.39 12.68 -2.98
N LEU A 233 -16.43 12.09 -2.24
CA LEU A 233 -15.29 12.80 -1.64
C LEU A 233 -14.23 13.16 -2.68
#